data_AF-A0A533SBB2-F1
#
_entry.id   AF-A0A533SBB2-F1
#
_cell.length_a   1.000
_cell.length_b   1.000
_cell.length_c   1.000
_cell.angle_alpha   90.00
_cell.angle_beta   90.00
_cell.angle_gamma   90.00
#
_symmetry.space_group_name_H-M   'P 1'
#
loop_
_entity.id
_entity.type
_entity.pdbx_description
1 polymer ?
#
loop_
_entity_poly.entity_id
_entity_poly.type
_entity_poly.pdbx_seq_one_letter_code
_entity_poly.pdbx_strand_id
1 'polypeptide(L)'
;MSTKLIDISKQLKTFLASDASSILLKETNGISGISIIEAHIQKRRLESDRSGKIILTECSGNSSNCLNIVNVAVAERSRRKGLFTDFLELLERFDYSNFFDSTSAWCIRIDNVMNPVLDDCLPRKGYDRVKTGDVTHFSYQKIIRQQKKYGLEQPDVAADGIETAAIQPPLLREEIFTGR
;
A
#
# COMPACT_ATOMS: atom_id res chain seq x y z
N MET A 1 13.15 -1.95 -17.76
CA MET A 1 12.61 -0.57 -17.85
C MET A 1 11.18 -0.61 -17.32
N SER A 2 10.85 0.16 -16.28
CA SER A 2 9.47 0.29 -15.79
C SER A 2 8.66 1.14 -16.77
N THR A 3 7.47 0.70 -17.13
CA THR A 3 6.60 1.46 -18.03
C THR A 3 5.92 2.54 -17.21
N LYS A 4 6.18 3.82 -17.50
CA LYS A 4 5.51 4.92 -16.79
C LYS A 4 4.01 4.88 -17.14
N LEU A 5 3.18 4.50 -16.19
CA LEU A 5 1.71 4.48 -16.28
C LEU A 5 1.16 5.91 -16.02
N ILE A 6 1.44 6.82 -16.96
CA ILE A 6 1.24 8.26 -16.79
C ILE A 6 -0.26 8.60 -16.79
N ASP A 7 -1.02 8.02 -17.71
CA ASP A 7 -2.44 8.30 -17.84
C ASP A 7 -3.21 7.77 -16.64
N ILE A 8 -2.86 6.56 -16.18
CA ILE A 8 -3.43 5.97 -14.97
C ILE A 8 -3.15 6.84 -13.74
N SER A 9 -1.92 7.34 -13.58
CA SER A 9 -1.57 8.21 -12.45
C SER A 9 -2.45 9.47 -12.40
N LYS A 10 -2.67 10.11 -13.55
CA LYS A 10 -3.54 11.28 -13.66
C LYS A 10 -5.00 10.94 -13.37
N GLN A 11 -5.51 9.87 -13.97
CA GLN A 11 -6.89 9.41 -13.75
C GLN A 11 -7.13 9.05 -12.28
N LEU A 12 -6.18 8.40 -11.62
CA LEU A 12 -6.26 8.06 -10.20
C LEU A 12 -6.35 9.32 -9.33
N LYS A 13 -5.52 10.33 -9.60
CA LYS A 13 -5.58 11.61 -8.87
C LYS A 13 -6.95 12.27 -9.01
N THR A 14 -7.48 12.36 -10.23
CA THR A 14 -8.81 12.92 -10.49
C THR A 14 -9.91 12.11 -9.81
N PHE A 15 -9.83 10.78 -9.89
CA PHE A 15 -10.79 9.88 -9.26
C PHE A 15 -10.83 10.07 -7.75
N LEU A 16 -9.67 10.09 -7.08
CA LEU A 16 -9.58 10.27 -5.64
C LEU A 16 -10.17 11.62 -5.19
N ALA A 17 -9.99 12.68 -5.98
CA ALA A 17 -10.59 14.00 -5.73
C ALA A 17 -12.10 14.09 -6.00
N SER A 18 -12.70 13.09 -6.66
CA SER A 18 -14.13 13.08 -7.03
C SER A 18 -15.01 12.33 -6.02
N ASP A 19 -16.31 12.54 -6.07
CA ASP A 19 -17.28 11.77 -5.27
C ASP A 19 -17.59 10.37 -5.84
N ALA A 20 -17.04 10.03 -7.01
CA ALA A 20 -17.26 8.73 -7.64
C ALA A 20 -16.74 7.59 -6.76
N SER A 21 -17.55 6.54 -6.63
CA SER A 21 -17.20 5.32 -5.89
C SER A 21 -16.40 4.32 -6.74
N SER A 22 -16.41 4.45 -8.06
CA SER A 22 -15.69 3.56 -8.99
C SER A 22 -15.18 4.28 -10.22
N ILE A 23 -14.07 3.80 -10.79
CA ILE A 23 -13.55 4.26 -12.09
C ILE A 23 -12.89 3.10 -12.86
N LEU A 24 -12.93 3.18 -14.18
CA LEU A 24 -12.09 2.38 -15.06
C LEU A 24 -10.84 3.17 -15.43
N LEU A 25 -9.69 2.82 -14.83
CA LEU A 25 -8.40 3.39 -15.15
C LEU A 25 -7.83 2.72 -16.40
N LYS A 26 -7.29 3.53 -17.33
CA LYS A 26 -6.72 3.01 -18.59
C LYS A 26 -5.36 3.62 -18.87
N GLU A 27 -4.41 2.78 -19.24
CA GLU A 27 -3.18 3.25 -19.89
C GLU A 27 -3.24 2.86 -21.36
N THR A 28 -2.96 3.80 -22.27
CA THR A 28 -2.98 3.55 -23.71
C THR A 28 -1.57 3.58 -24.27
N ASN A 29 -1.33 2.81 -25.34
CA ASN A 29 -0.11 2.99 -26.12
C ASN A 29 -0.31 4.22 -27.01
N GLY A 30 0.43 5.30 -26.74
CA GLY A 30 0.31 6.58 -27.43
C GLY A 30 0.53 6.53 -28.96
N ILE A 31 1.13 5.47 -29.50
CA ILE A 31 1.27 5.28 -30.95
C ILE A 31 0.01 4.61 -31.53
N SER A 32 -0.49 3.55 -30.88
CA SER A 32 -1.60 2.75 -31.43
C SER A 32 -3.00 3.18 -30.96
N GLY A 33 -3.10 4.01 -29.92
CA GLY A 33 -4.36 4.38 -29.28
C GLY A 33 -5.04 3.25 -28.48
N ILE A 34 -4.51 2.03 -28.53
CA ILE A 34 -5.09 0.85 -27.86
C ILE A 34 -4.65 0.81 -26.39
N SER A 35 -5.60 0.52 -25.49
CA SER A 35 -5.35 0.25 -24.07
C SER A 35 -4.36 -0.91 -23.88
N ILE A 36 -3.30 -0.67 -23.12
CA ILE A 36 -2.31 -1.70 -22.75
C ILE A 36 -2.60 -2.32 -21.39
N ILE A 37 -3.27 -1.57 -20.50
CA ILE A 37 -3.82 -2.06 -19.25
C ILE A 37 -5.10 -1.27 -18.94
N GLU A 38 -6.12 -2.00 -18.47
CA GLU A 38 -7.36 -1.43 -17.96
C GLU A 38 -7.62 -2.01 -16.57
N ALA A 39 -7.94 -1.16 -15.59
CA ALA A 39 -8.16 -1.57 -14.22
C ALA A 39 -9.45 -0.92 -13.68
N HIS A 40 -10.41 -1.74 -13.29
CA HIS A 40 -11.60 -1.29 -12.59
C HIS A 40 -11.32 -1.24 -11.08
N ILE A 41 -11.37 -0.03 -10.52
CA ILE A 41 -11.11 0.21 -9.11
C ILE A 41 -12.30 0.87 -8.42
N GLN A 42 -12.43 0.63 -7.12
CA GLN A 42 -13.49 1.17 -6.27
C GLN A 42 -12.94 1.77 -4.98
N LYS A 43 -13.53 2.87 -4.53
CA LYS A 43 -13.34 3.40 -3.17
C LYS A 43 -14.19 2.58 -2.21
N ARG A 44 -13.57 2.02 -1.20
CA ARG A 44 -14.22 1.25 -0.14
C ARG A 44 -13.76 1.75 1.21
N ARG A 45 -14.54 1.46 2.24
CA ARG A 45 -14.10 1.58 3.63
C ARG A 45 -13.97 0.20 4.22
N LEU A 46 -12.80 -0.02 4.77
CA LEU A 46 -12.37 -1.20 5.47
C LEU A 46 -12.48 -0.90 6.96
N GLU A 47 -13.43 -1.56 7.62
CA GLU A 47 -13.56 -1.50 9.06
C GLU A 47 -13.18 -2.85 9.64
N SER A 48 -12.49 -2.85 10.78
CA SER A 48 -12.33 -4.06 11.58
C SER A 48 -13.38 -4.02 12.67
N ASP A 49 -14.19 -5.07 12.76
CA ASP A 49 -15.07 -5.21 13.91
C ASP A 49 -14.27 -5.60 15.16
N ARG A 50 -14.93 -5.62 16.32
CA ARG A 50 -14.31 -5.99 17.60
C ARG A 50 -13.77 -7.42 17.65
N SER A 51 -14.15 -8.27 16.69
CA SER A 51 -13.64 -9.64 16.55
C SER A 51 -12.42 -9.74 15.64
N GLY A 52 -11.96 -8.61 15.06
CA GLY A 52 -10.87 -8.57 14.10
C GLY A 52 -11.31 -8.95 12.68
N LYS A 53 -12.61 -9.11 12.42
CA LYS A 53 -13.13 -9.41 11.09
C LYS A 53 -13.16 -8.14 10.27
N ILE A 54 -12.69 -8.26 9.03
CA ILE A 54 -12.64 -7.17 8.07
C ILE A 54 -13.99 -7.05 7.35
N ILE A 55 -14.60 -5.87 7.41
CA ILE A 55 -15.85 -5.51 6.76
C ILE A 55 -15.56 -4.48 5.67
N LEU A 56 -16.09 -4.72 4.46
CA LEU A 56 -16.00 -3.81 3.32
C LEU A 56 -17.34 -3.09 3.14
N THR A 57 -17.32 -1.78 3.34
CA THR A 57 -18.48 -0.92 3.13
C THR A 57 -18.27 -0.08 1.86
N GLU A 58 -19.33 0.10 1.08
CA GLU A 58 -19.31 1.07 -0.03
C GLU A 58 -19.16 2.48 0.52
N CYS A 59 -18.30 3.26 -0.12
CA CYS A 59 -18.13 4.66 0.24
C CYS A 59 -18.21 5.56 -0.98
N SER A 60 -18.92 6.67 -0.77
CA SER A 60 -18.88 7.86 -1.61
C SER A 60 -18.03 8.93 -0.91
N GLY A 61 -17.24 9.68 -1.68
CA GLY A 61 -16.43 10.79 -1.18
C GLY A 61 -15.20 10.37 -0.33
N ASN A 62 -14.85 11.21 0.65
CA ASN A 62 -13.56 11.16 1.39
C ASN A 62 -13.53 10.19 2.58
N SER A 63 -14.57 9.38 2.78
CA SER A 63 -14.70 8.46 3.93
C SER A 63 -14.09 7.07 3.70
N SER A 64 -13.56 6.82 2.51
CA SER A 64 -12.87 5.59 2.13
C SER A 64 -11.49 5.51 2.79
N ASN A 65 -11.03 4.28 3.07
CA ASN A 65 -9.65 3.98 3.49
C ASN A 65 -9.04 2.83 2.66
N CYS A 66 -9.72 2.43 1.57
CA CYS A 66 -9.37 1.27 0.77
C CYS A 66 -9.61 1.52 -0.73
N LEU A 67 -8.63 1.17 -1.57
CA LEU A 67 -8.85 0.93 -3.00
C LEU A 67 -9.05 -0.54 -3.25
N ASN A 68 -10.24 -0.91 -3.70
CA ASN A 68 -10.54 -2.26 -4.12
C ASN A 68 -10.36 -2.42 -5.63
N ILE A 69 -9.51 -3.34 -6.05
CA ILE A 69 -9.28 -3.70 -7.44
C ILE A 69 -10.24 -4.84 -7.79
N VAL A 70 -11.23 -4.52 -8.62
CA VAL A 70 -12.30 -5.46 -8.99
C VAL A 70 -11.89 -6.31 -10.18
N ASN A 71 -11.24 -5.69 -11.17
CA ASN A 71 -10.80 -6.37 -12.38
C ASN A 71 -9.59 -5.64 -12.98
N VAL A 72 -8.65 -6.40 -13.54
CA VAL A 72 -7.55 -5.85 -14.34
C VAL A 72 -7.34 -6.69 -15.59
N ALA A 73 -7.34 -6.02 -16.74
CA ALA A 73 -7.02 -6.61 -18.02
C ALA A 73 -5.71 -6.02 -18.54
N VAL A 74 -4.77 -6.88 -18.92
CA VAL A 74 -3.51 -6.47 -19.57
C VAL A 74 -3.50 -7.01 -21.00
N ALA A 75 -3.24 -6.13 -21.96
CA ALA A 75 -3.15 -6.51 -23.37
C ALA A 75 -2.09 -7.61 -23.55
N GLU A 76 -2.42 -8.63 -24.34
CA GLU A 76 -1.60 -9.85 -24.47
C GLU A 76 -0.15 -9.55 -24.86
N ARG A 77 0.03 -8.68 -25.87
CA ARG A 77 1.33 -8.17 -26.35
C ARG A 77 2.19 -7.48 -25.28
N SER A 78 1.59 -7.12 -24.14
CA SER A 78 2.23 -6.41 -23.04
C SER A 78 2.30 -7.21 -21.74
N ARG A 79 1.77 -8.44 -21.68
CA ARG A 79 1.75 -9.25 -20.44
C ARG A 79 3.15 -9.51 -19.88
N ARG A 80 4.12 -9.81 -20.75
CA ARG A 80 5.51 -10.09 -20.36
C ARG A 80 6.30 -8.86 -19.89
N LYS A 81 5.70 -7.66 -19.97
CA LYS A 81 6.35 -6.40 -19.60
C LYS A 81 6.16 -6.05 -18.12
N GLY A 82 5.46 -6.88 -17.35
CA GLY A 82 5.24 -6.61 -15.93
C GLY A 82 4.25 -5.48 -15.63
N LEU A 83 3.40 -5.09 -16.59
CA LEU A 83 2.49 -3.94 -16.44
C LEU A 83 1.57 -4.04 -15.21
N PHE A 84 1.10 -5.23 -14.87
CA PHE A 84 0.29 -5.41 -13.66
C PHE A 84 1.11 -5.13 -12.38
N THR A 85 2.39 -5.50 -12.38
CA THR A 85 3.30 -5.20 -11.27
C THR A 85 3.62 -3.71 -11.20
N ASP A 86 3.92 -3.07 -12.34
CA ASP A 86 4.10 -1.61 -12.43
C ASP A 86 2.83 -0.88 -11.90
N PHE A 87 1.64 -1.42 -12.19
CA PHE A 87 0.36 -0.87 -11.71
C PHE A 87 0.21 -0.99 -10.19
N LEU A 88 0.48 -2.15 -9.60
CA LEU A 88 0.45 -2.30 -8.15
C LEU A 88 1.47 -1.38 -7.46
N GLU A 89 2.68 -1.27 -8.00
CA GLU A 89 3.71 -0.38 -7.45
C GLU A 89 3.32 1.09 -7.56
N LEU A 90 2.63 1.50 -8.63
CA LEU A 90 2.07 2.84 -8.76
C LEU A 90 1.07 3.12 -7.64
N LEU A 91 0.14 2.20 -7.37
CA LEU A 91 -0.84 2.35 -6.30
C LEU A 91 -0.14 2.42 -4.93
N GLU A 92 0.81 1.51 -4.67
CA GLU A 92 1.51 1.44 -3.38
C GLU A 92 2.33 2.69 -3.06
N ARG A 93 2.88 3.35 -4.09
CA ARG A 93 3.70 4.56 -3.96
C ARG A 93 2.91 5.85 -4.14
N PHE A 94 1.61 5.77 -4.42
CA PHE A 94 0.81 6.96 -4.63
C PHE A 94 0.70 7.77 -3.34
N ASP A 95 0.83 9.09 -3.43
CA ASP A 95 0.66 9.97 -2.29
C ASP A 95 -0.83 10.19 -1.99
N TYR A 96 -1.30 9.46 -1.00
CA TYR A 96 -2.66 9.50 -0.52
C TYR A 96 -2.92 10.61 0.53
N SER A 97 -1.91 11.41 0.91
CA SER A 97 -1.96 12.31 2.08
C SER A 97 -3.03 13.40 1.97
N ASN A 98 -3.30 13.87 0.76
CA ASN A 98 -4.28 14.92 0.50
C ASN A 98 -5.73 14.39 0.48
N PHE A 99 -5.92 13.08 0.56
CA PHE A 99 -7.21 12.44 0.32
C PHE A 99 -7.78 11.76 1.57
N PHE A 100 -7.01 11.61 2.66
CA PHE A 100 -7.43 10.88 3.86
C PHE A 100 -7.04 11.55 5.17
N ASP A 101 -7.83 11.20 6.19
CA ASP A 101 -7.55 11.57 7.57
C ASP A 101 -6.41 10.71 8.12
N SER A 102 -5.41 11.34 8.72
CA SER A 102 -4.11 10.72 9.04
C SER A 102 -4.14 9.66 10.16
N THR A 103 -5.34 9.31 10.60
CA THR A 103 -5.64 8.39 11.70
C THR A 103 -5.96 6.97 11.22
N SER A 104 -6.28 6.78 9.94
CA SER A 104 -6.67 5.48 9.38
C SER A 104 -5.60 4.88 8.47
N ALA A 105 -5.31 3.59 8.65
CA ALA A 105 -4.43 2.86 7.74
C ALA A 105 -5.08 2.75 6.36
N TRP A 106 -4.36 3.18 5.31
CA TRP A 106 -4.81 3.01 3.92
C TRP A 106 -4.50 1.60 3.45
N CYS A 107 -5.33 1.00 2.60
CA CYS A 107 -5.03 -0.30 2.03
C CYS A 107 -5.41 -0.43 0.56
N ILE A 108 -4.68 -1.31 -0.13
CA ILE A 108 -5.03 -1.80 -1.47
C ILE A 108 -5.55 -3.21 -1.30
N ARG A 109 -6.71 -3.50 -1.89
CA ARG A 109 -7.34 -4.81 -1.85
C ARG A 109 -7.62 -5.33 -3.26
N ILE A 110 -7.51 -6.64 -3.43
CA ILE A 110 -7.82 -7.36 -4.66
C ILE A 110 -8.76 -8.49 -4.28
N ASP A 111 -9.99 -8.45 -4.77
CA ASP A 111 -11.00 -9.44 -4.42
C ASP A 111 -11.09 -10.59 -5.44
N ASN A 112 -11.48 -11.76 -4.95
CA ASN A 112 -11.81 -12.93 -5.76
C ASN A 112 -10.73 -13.31 -6.77
N VAL A 113 -9.47 -13.36 -6.34
CA VAL A 113 -8.35 -13.73 -7.20
C VAL A 113 -8.47 -15.21 -7.55
N MET A 114 -8.77 -15.48 -8.83
CA MET A 114 -8.84 -16.84 -9.39
C MET A 114 -7.58 -17.25 -10.17
N ASN A 115 -6.64 -16.32 -10.38
CA ASN A 115 -5.45 -16.57 -11.17
C ASN A 115 -4.34 -17.17 -10.29
N PRO A 116 -3.90 -18.42 -10.52
CA PRO A 116 -2.88 -19.06 -9.68
C PRO A 116 -1.52 -18.33 -9.72
N VAL A 117 -1.21 -17.66 -10.84
CA VAL A 117 0.02 -16.84 -10.93
C VAL A 117 -0.03 -15.67 -9.96
N LEU A 118 -1.22 -15.08 -9.75
CA LEU A 118 -1.41 -14.01 -8.76
C LEU A 118 -1.41 -14.55 -7.33
N ASP A 119 -1.93 -15.77 -7.13
CA ASP A 119 -1.94 -16.47 -5.85
C ASP A 119 -0.51 -16.67 -5.29
N ASP A 120 0.46 -16.91 -6.18
CA ASP A 120 1.89 -17.01 -5.85
C ASP A 120 2.60 -15.65 -5.77
N CYS A 121 2.21 -14.69 -6.62
CA CYS A 121 2.91 -13.42 -6.78
C CYS A 121 2.57 -12.40 -5.68
N LEU A 122 1.29 -12.30 -5.31
CA LEU A 122 0.81 -11.29 -4.36
C LEU A 122 1.40 -11.44 -2.95
N PRO A 123 1.49 -12.65 -2.35
CA PRO A 123 2.18 -12.84 -1.07
C PRO A 123 3.64 -12.38 -1.09
N ARG A 124 4.38 -12.68 -2.17
CA ARG A 124 5.78 -12.27 -2.33
C ARG A 124 5.95 -10.75 -2.42
N LYS A 125 4.89 -10.03 -2.81
CA LYS A 125 4.82 -8.56 -2.81
C LYS A 125 4.32 -7.97 -1.49
N GLY A 126 4.06 -8.80 -0.48
CA GLY A 126 3.59 -8.37 0.84
C GLY A 126 2.09 -8.12 0.91
N TYR A 127 1.31 -8.76 0.04
CA TYR A 127 -0.15 -8.80 0.20
C TYR A 127 -0.52 -9.98 1.11
N ASP A 128 -1.26 -9.69 2.16
CA ASP A 128 -1.83 -10.70 3.04
C ASP A 128 -3.01 -11.37 2.37
N ARG A 129 -3.00 -12.70 2.38
CA ARG A 129 -4.13 -13.51 1.93
C ARG A 129 -5.26 -13.41 2.95
N VAL A 130 -6.43 -12.95 2.50
CA VAL A 130 -7.65 -12.85 3.30
C VAL A 130 -8.64 -13.90 2.80
N LYS A 131 -9.04 -14.79 3.71
CA LYS A 131 -10.11 -15.75 3.42
C LYS A 131 -11.46 -15.07 3.62
N THR A 132 -12.23 -14.94 2.55
CA THR A 132 -13.58 -14.36 2.60
C THR A 132 -14.60 -15.50 2.57
N GLY A 133 -15.00 -16.01 3.74
CA GLY A 133 -16.04 -17.06 3.86
C GLY A 133 -15.63 -18.43 3.31
N ASP A 134 -16.61 -19.20 2.83
CA ASP A 134 -16.48 -20.57 2.28
C ASP A 134 -16.18 -20.60 0.77
N VAL A 135 -15.67 -19.49 0.21
CA VAL A 135 -15.38 -19.40 -1.21
C VAL A 135 -14.02 -20.04 -1.50
N THR A 136 -13.90 -20.73 -2.64
CA THR A 136 -12.63 -21.29 -3.17
C THR A 136 -11.63 -20.24 -3.64
N HIS A 137 -11.97 -18.95 -3.52
CA HIS A 137 -11.20 -17.83 -4.02
C HIS A 137 -10.65 -16.99 -2.87
N PHE A 138 -9.43 -16.50 -3.05
CA PHE A 138 -8.76 -15.69 -2.05
C PHE A 138 -8.86 -14.21 -2.43
N SER A 139 -9.07 -13.38 -1.41
CA SER A 139 -8.82 -11.96 -1.52
C SER A 139 -7.42 -11.66 -0.99
N TYR A 140 -6.84 -10.57 -1.45
CA TYR A 140 -5.51 -10.12 -1.06
C TYR A 140 -5.58 -8.67 -0.63
N GLN A 141 -4.88 -8.31 0.44
CA GLN A 141 -4.82 -6.92 0.87
C GLN A 141 -3.41 -6.53 1.30
N LYS A 142 -3.06 -5.26 1.12
CA LYS A 142 -1.81 -4.70 1.60
C LYS A 142 -2.08 -3.35 2.24
N ILE A 143 -1.64 -3.20 3.48
CA ILE A 143 -1.72 -1.94 4.21
C ILE A 143 -0.58 -1.03 3.72
N ILE A 144 -0.95 0.15 3.25
CA ILE A 144 -0.04 1.20 2.82
C ILE A 144 0.14 2.17 3.98
N ARG A 145 1.26 2.01 4.68
CA ARG A 145 1.69 2.97 5.70
C ARG A 145 2.39 4.13 5.00
N GLN A 146 1.80 5.31 5.05
CA GLN A 146 2.51 6.50 4.60
C GLN A 146 3.69 6.74 5.54
N GLN A 147 4.89 6.83 4.96
CA GLN A 147 5.99 7.48 5.65
C GLN A 147 5.67 8.97 5.69
N LYS A 148 4.99 9.44 6.75
CA LYS A 148 5.18 10.83 7.14
C LYS A 148 6.65 10.97 7.48
N LYS A 149 7.45 11.50 6.56
CA LYS A 149 8.69 12.17 6.92
C LYS A 149 8.28 13.37 7.76
N TYR A 150 8.02 13.13 9.05
CA TYR A 150 8.27 14.18 10.03
C TYR A 150 9.73 14.53 9.81
N GLY A 151 10.00 15.76 9.38
CA GLY A 151 11.36 16.24 9.19
C GLY A 151 12.11 16.19 10.52
N LEU A 152 12.69 15.05 10.85
CA LEU A 152 14.02 15.05 11.41
C LEU A 152 14.94 15.01 10.20
N GLU A 153 15.45 16.18 9.84
CA GLU A 153 16.81 16.23 9.34
C GLU A 153 17.66 15.47 10.37
N GLN A 154 18.03 14.23 10.04
CA GLN A 154 19.22 13.65 10.64
C GLN A 154 20.36 14.54 10.13
N PRO A 155 21.10 15.25 11.00
CA PRO A 155 22.34 15.83 10.56
C PRO A 155 23.26 14.67 10.18
N ASP A 156 23.57 14.57 8.89
CA ASP A 156 24.76 13.89 8.39
C ASP A 156 25.97 14.62 9.01
N VAL A 157 26.38 14.19 10.21
CA VAL A 157 27.75 14.46 10.65
C VAL A 157 28.56 13.29 10.14
N ALA A 158 29.21 13.57 9.01
CA ALA A 158 30.24 12.75 8.41
C ALA A 158 31.26 12.29 9.47
N ALA A 159 31.76 11.09 9.25
CA ALA A 159 32.93 10.57 9.94
C ALA A 159 34.12 11.53 9.74
N ASP A 160 34.47 12.26 10.79
CA ASP A 160 35.83 12.69 11.04
C ASP A 160 36.14 12.29 12.49
N GLY A 161 37.16 11.44 12.64
CA GLY A 161 37.46 10.79 13.91
C GLY A 161 37.93 11.77 14.97
N ILE A 162 37.59 11.47 16.23
CA ILE A 162 38.39 11.73 17.43
C ILE A 162 37.95 10.73 18.51
N GLU A 163 38.94 9.96 18.96
CA GLU A 163 39.15 9.25 20.23
C GLU A 163 37.97 8.61 21.00
N THR A 164 38.06 7.28 21.08
CA THR A 164 37.49 6.42 22.12
C THR A 164 37.65 7.00 23.52
N ALA A 165 36.54 7.37 24.17
CA ALA A 165 36.45 7.49 25.62
C ALA A 165 35.56 6.36 26.17
N ALA A 166 36.14 5.59 27.09
CA ALA A 166 35.60 4.35 27.64
C ALA A 166 34.26 4.52 28.37
N ILE A 167 33.35 3.58 28.13
CA ILE A 167 32.12 3.39 28.90
C ILE A 167 32.51 2.98 30.33
N GLN A 168 32.20 3.81 31.33
CA GLN A 168 32.27 3.38 32.73
C GLN A 168 31.07 2.47 33.06
N PRO A 169 31.29 1.30 33.69
CA PRO A 169 30.20 0.46 34.18
C PRO A 169 29.56 1.06 35.44
N PRO A 170 28.27 0.77 35.72
CA PRO A 170 27.54 1.33 36.85
C PRO A 170 28.03 0.80 38.19
N LEU A 171 28.18 1.70 39.17
CA LEU A 171 28.52 1.41 40.55
C LEU A 171 27.35 0.71 41.28
N LEU A 172 27.59 -0.53 41.73
CA LEU A 172 26.79 -1.21 42.74
C LEU A 172 26.88 -0.44 44.06
N ARG A 173 25.75 0.09 44.57
CA ARG A 173 25.64 0.53 45.97
C ARG A 173 25.24 -0.67 46.82
N GLU A 174 26.19 -1.21 47.56
CA GLU A 174 25.92 -1.97 48.78
C GLU A 174 25.59 -0.96 49.90
N GLU A 175 24.38 -1.02 50.45
CA GLU A 175 24.11 -0.39 51.74
C GLU A 175 23.91 -1.46 52.80
N ILE A 176 24.75 -1.30 53.82
CA ILE A 176 25.07 -2.23 54.90
C ILE A 176 23.98 -2.17 55.97
N PHE A 177 23.47 -3.33 56.35
CA PHE A 177 22.69 -3.54 57.57
C PHE A 177 23.53 -3.17 58.81
N THR A 178 23.07 -2.24 59.64
CA THR A 178 23.50 -2.18 61.04
C THR A 178 22.26 -2.15 61.93
N GLY A 179 22.08 -3.23 62.68
CA GLY A 179 21.11 -3.32 63.77
C GLY A 179 21.67 -2.69 65.04
N ARG A 180 20.77 -2.07 65.81
CA ARG A 180 20.75 -2.03 67.27
C ARG A 180 19.30 -1.96 67.73
#